data_AF-A0A7W0YW97-F1
#
_entry.id   AF-A0A7W0YW97-F1
#
_cell.length_a   1.000
_cell.length_b   1.000
_cell.length_c   1.000
_cell.angle_alpha   90.00
_cell.angle_beta   90.00
_cell.angle_gamma   90.00
#
_symmetry.space_group_name_H-M   'P 1'
#
loop_
_entity.id
_entity.type
_entity.pdbx_description
1 polymer ?
#
loop_
_entity_poly.entity_id
_entity_poly.type
_entity_poly.pdbx_seq_one_letter_code
_entity_poly.pdbx_strand_id
1 'polypeptide(L)' 'GVIYKLFEEIAPRYVERPGGYTRILKLGPRPGDATELVYLELV' A
#
# COMPACT_ATOMS: atom_id res chain seq x y z
N GLY A 1 -14.10 -4.19 11.53
CA GLY A 1 -12.74 -4.00 12.11
C GLY A 1 -11.69 -4.22 11.03
N VAL A 2 -10.44 -3.81 11.26
CA VAL A 2 -9.36 -3.93 10.24
C VAL A 2 -9.13 -5.38 9.84
N ILE A 3 -9.16 -6.31 10.80
CA ILE A 3 -9.04 -7.76 10.58
C ILE A 3 -10.15 -8.27 9.66
N TYR A 4 -11.41 -7.93 9.95
CA TYR A 4 -12.55 -8.32 9.11
C TYR A 4 -12.37 -7.85 7.67
N LYS A 5 -12.03 -6.57 7.47
CA LYS A 5 -11.81 -6.02 6.14
C LYS A 5 -10.65 -6.71 5.41
N LEU A 6 -9.57 -7.03 6.12
CA LEU A 6 -8.42 -7.71 5.52
C LEU A 6 -8.79 -9.09 4.97
N PHE A 7 -9.52 -9.89 5.74
CA PHE A 7 -9.84 -11.27 5.35
C PHE A 7 -11.05 -11.38 4.42
N GLU A 8 -12.09 -10.58 4.63
CA GLU A 8 -13.34 -10.71 3.86
C GLU A 8 -13.33 -9.91 2.56
N GLU A 9 -12.64 -8.75 2.52
CA GLU A 9 -12.67 -7.86 1.36
C GLU A 9 -11.35 -7.83 0.59
N ILE A 10 -10.21 -7.77 1.30
CA ILE A 10 -8.90 -7.56 0.65
C ILE A 10 -8.30 -8.89 0.19
N ALA A 11 -8.23 -9.91 1.04
CA ALA A 11 -7.58 -11.18 0.72
C ALA A 11 -8.14 -11.88 -0.54
N PRO A 12 -9.47 -11.93 -0.78
CA PRO A 12 -10.02 -12.58 -1.98
C PRO A 12 -9.55 -11.94 -3.30
N ARG A 13 -9.22 -10.65 -3.30
CA ARG A 13 -8.74 -9.92 -4.48
C ARG A 13 -7.33 -10.34 -4.93
N TYR A 14 -6.58 -11.01 -4.06
CA TYR A 14 -5.15 -11.30 -4.26
C TYR A 14 -4.83 -12.79 -4.29
N VAL A 15 -5.84 -13.67 -4.31
CA VAL A 15 -5.68 -15.14 -4.24
C VAL A 15 -4.73 -15.67 -5.31
N GLU A 16 -4.82 -15.14 -6.53
CA GLU A 16 -4.01 -15.61 -7.67
C GLU A 16 -2.64 -14.91 -7.77
N ARG A 17 -2.34 -13.96 -6.88
CA ARG A 17 -1.13 -13.14 -6.95
C ARG A 17 -0.10 -13.60 -5.90
N PRO A 18 1.02 -14.22 -6.31
CA PRO A 18 2.09 -14.61 -5.38
C PRO A 18 3.02 -13.43 -5.08
N GLY A 19 2.56 -12.49 -4.25
CA GLY A 19 3.34 -11.33 -3.79
C GLY A 19 3.16 -10.04 -4.62
N GLY A 20 3.84 -8.97 -4.22
CA GLY A 20 3.69 -7.66 -4.86
C GLY A 20 2.32 -7.00 -4.60
N TYR A 21 1.81 -7.13 -3.37
CA TYR A 21 0.50 -6.60 -2.98
C TYR A 21 0.47 -5.08 -2.81
N THR A 22 1.64 -4.46 -2.73
CA THR A 22 1.78 -3.01 -2.54
C THR A 22 2.65 -2.39 -3.63
N ARG A 23 2.35 -1.13 -3.93
CA ARG A 23 3.14 -0.27 -4.82
C ARG A 23 3.60 0.98 -4.09
N ILE A 24 4.83 1.40 -4.38
CA ILE A 24 5.44 2.65 -3.91
C ILE A 24 5.58 3.60 -5.10
N LEU A 25 5.06 4.82 -4.94
CA LEU A 25 5.28 5.94 -5.86
C LEU A 25 6.07 7.03 -5.14
N LYS A 26 7.25 7.38 -5.64
CA LYS A 26 8.08 8.44 -5.07
C LYS A 26 7.45 9.80 -5.35
N LEU A 27 7.29 10.62 -4.31
CA LEU A 27 6.70 11.96 -4.40
C LEU A 27 7.76 13.06 -4.29
N GLY A 28 8.97 12.71 -3.87
CA GLY A 28 10.06 13.66 -3.61
C GLY A 28 10.04 14.20 -2.18
N PRO A 29 10.89 15.20 -1.88
CA PRO A 29 11.10 15.69 -0.53
C PRO A 29 9.91 16.49 0.01
N ARG A 30 9.61 16.30 1.30
CA ARG A 30 8.60 17.05 2.03
C ARG A 30 9.03 18.51 2.25
N PRO A 31 8.15 19.49 2.03
CA PRO A 31 8.41 20.88 2.43
C PRO A 31 8.65 20.99 3.95
N GLY A 32 9.72 21.67 4.34
CA GLY A 32 10.05 21.98 5.75
C GLY A 32 11.26 21.22 6.28
N ASP A 33 11.33 19.90 6.06
CA ASP A 33 12.43 19.05 6.56
C ASP A 33 13.13 18.21 5.49
N ALA A 34 12.75 18.38 4.22
CA ALA A 34 13.32 17.71 3.06
C ALA A 34 13.33 16.17 3.14
N THR A 35 12.46 15.56 3.97
CA THR A 35 12.35 14.10 4.06
C THR A 35 11.71 13.53 2.80
N GLU A 36 12.32 12.51 2.20
CA GLU A 36 11.74 11.82 1.03
C GLU A 36 10.38 11.20 1.35
N LEU A 37 9.35 11.52 0.55
CA LEU A 37 8.00 10.99 0.68
C LEU A 37 7.65 9.98 -0.40
N VAL A 38 6.74 9.08 -0.06
CA VAL A 38 6.15 8.13 -0.99
C VAL A 38 4.64 8.00 -0.77
N TYR A 39 3.93 7.68 -1.84
CA TYR A 39 2.58 7.13 -1.77
C TYR A 39 2.68 5.60 -1.77
N LEU A 40 2.10 4.96 -0.75
CA LEU A 40 2.05 3.51 -0.60
C LEU A 40 0.60 3.04 -0.70
N GLU A 41 0.33 2.13 -1.64
CA GLU A 41 -1.03 1.64 -1.90
C GLU A 41 -1.05 0.14 -2.17
N LEU A 42 -2.24 -0.47 -2.07
CA LEU A 42 -2.50 -1.84 -2.49
C LEU A 42 -2.77 -1.89 -4.00
N VAL A 43 -2.29 -2.91 -4.71
CA VAL A 43 -2.35 -3.02 -6.19
C VAL A 43 -3.61 -3.71 -6.72
#